data_AF-A0A212PM14-F1
#
_entry.id   AF-A0A212PM14-F1
#
_cell.length_a   1.000
_cell.length_b   1.000
_cell.length_c   1.000
_cell.angle_alpha   90.00
_cell.angle_beta   90.00
_cell.angle_gamma   90.00
#
_symmetry.space_group_name_H-M   'P 1'
#
loop_
_entity.id
_entity.type
_entity.pdbx_description
1 polymer ?
#
loop_
_entity_poly.entity_id
_entity_poly.type
_entity_poly.pdbx_seq_one_letter_code
_entity_poly.pdbx_strand_id
1 'polypeptide(L)'
;MHRHLLTAAAVCGVIAGTGLDASANPGMAMQAFTSAKAAPAPGAKEASPIKGKVLQTLESGGYTYVLLKKEDGQKVWLAVPQTQIMVGQEMTFRPGMEMAGFESKSLKRTFDKIIFSEGPVTPAKGSGKESKENRKSPGSKGASAKADEKIVVEKAAGADGYRIADVYKLKGKLDKKKISVRGKVIKVSSNIMSKNWIHLQDGSGTSKKGNNNLVVTSQSVPVVGEVVTATGILYKDKDFGGGYKYGVIMEKAEIVVE
;
A
#
# COMPACT_ATOMS: atom_id res chain seq x y z
N MET A 1 -21.38 63.10 -3.29
CA MET A 1 -20.78 64.36 -2.76
C MET A 1 -19.40 64.03 -2.20
N HIS A 2 -18.45 64.98 -2.26
CA HIS A 2 -17.11 64.97 -1.64
C HIS A 2 -16.07 63.90 -2.09
N ARG A 3 -14.78 64.27 -1.96
CA ARG A 3 -13.56 63.62 -2.48
C ARG A 3 -12.44 63.66 -1.43
N HIS A 4 -11.66 62.59 -1.26
CA HIS A 4 -10.28 62.51 -0.72
C HIS A 4 -9.72 61.11 -1.03
N LEU A 5 -8.48 60.83 -1.49
CA LEU A 5 -7.32 61.62 -1.95
C LEU A 5 -6.32 62.15 -0.89
N LEU A 6 -5.28 61.33 -0.65
CA LEU A 6 -3.82 61.62 -0.51
C LEU A 6 -3.06 60.30 -0.91
N THR A 7 -1.77 60.11 -1.29
CA THR A 7 -0.44 60.78 -1.18
C THR A 7 0.25 60.73 0.20
N ALA A 8 1.58 60.47 0.35
CA ALA A 8 2.69 60.31 -0.62
C ALA A 8 3.87 59.40 -0.14
N ALA A 9 5.00 59.46 -0.89
CA ALA A 9 6.39 58.94 -0.75
C ALA A 9 6.97 58.63 0.67
N ALA A 10 7.99 57.77 0.91
CA ALA A 10 9.12 57.15 0.17
C ALA A 10 10.53 57.77 0.40
N VAL A 11 11.44 56.96 1.00
CA VAL A 11 12.92 57.07 1.17
C VAL A 11 13.41 55.61 1.35
N CYS A 12 14.35 54.98 0.64
CA CYS A 12 15.64 55.34 0.00
C CYS A 12 16.87 55.21 0.93
N GLY A 13 17.77 54.27 0.62
CA GLY A 13 18.99 54.02 1.40
C GLY A 13 19.92 53.04 0.67
N VAL A 14 20.93 53.58 -0.01
CA VAL A 14 21.99 52.82 -0.71
C VAL A 14 23.33 53.17 -0.09
N ILE A 15 24.19 52.17 0.09
CA ILE A 15 25.62 52.36 0.40
C ILE A 15 26.40 51.52 -0.62
N ALA A 16 27.47 52.07 -1.18
CA ALA A 16 28.24 51.46 -2.27
C ALA A 16 29.75 51.60 -2.04
N GLY A 17 30.51 50.68 -2.63
CA GLY A 17 31.96 50.73 -2.74
C GLY A 17 32.59 49.36 -3.00
N THR A 18 33.68 49.16 -3.76
CA THR A 18 34.18 49.78 -5.02
C THR A 18 35.50 49.06 -5.37
N GLY A 19 35.81 48.86 -6.66
CA GLY A 19 36.94 48.04 -7.14
C GLY A 19 36.44 46.71 -7.74
N LEU A 20 36.68 46.34 -9.01
CA LEU A 20 37.75 46.69 -9.96
C LEU A 20 39.14 46.26 -9.44
N ASP A 21 39.95 45.47 -10.15
CA ASP A 21 40.09 45.33 -11.61
C ASP A 21 40.20 43.87 -12.12
N ALA A 22 40.60 43.66 -13.39
CA ALA A 22 40.45 42.40 -14.12
C ALA A 22 41.76 41.64 -14.48
N SER A 23 41.58 40.40 -14.99
CA SER A 23 42.37 39.74 -16.07
C SER A 23 42.95 38.34 -15.76
N ALA A 24 42.95 37.51 -16.82
CA ALA A 24 43.76 36.32 -17.13
C ALA A 24 43.87 35.13 -16.13
N ASN A 25 43.48 33.96 -16.64
CA ASN A 25 43.82 32.62 -16.15
C ASN A 25 45.33 32.34 -16.41
N PRO A 26 46.06 31.69 -15.49
CA PRO A 26 46.23 30.23 -15.60
C PRO A 26 46.34 29.49 -14.24
N GLY A 27 46.15 28.17 -14.23
CA GLY A 27 46.59 27.32 -13.11
C GLY A 27 45.78 26.03 -12.89
N MET A 28 46.24 24.93 -13.49
CA MET A 28 45.66 23.60 -13.26
C MET A 28 46.09 23.06 -11.89
N ALA A 29 45.23 23.19 -10.86
CA ALA A 29 45.49 22.73 -9.50
C ALA A 29 44.52 21.61 -9.07
N MET A 30 45.03 20.37 -9.04
CA MET A 30 44.29 19.15 -8.70
C MET A 30 44.02 19.07 -7.18
N GLN A 31 43.00 19.80 -6.68
CA GLN A 31 42.56 19.64 -5.29
C GLN A 31 41.83 18.30 -5.11
N ALA A 32 42.60 17.28 -4.73
CA ALA A 32 42.07 16.02 -4.25
C ALA A 32 41.29 16.29 -2.94
N PHE A 33 39.96 16.23 -3.01
CA PHE A 33 39.14 16.04 -1.82
C PHE A 33 39.54 14.70 -1.19
N THR A 34 40.33 14.77 -0.12
CA THR A 34 40.69 13.61 0.67
C THR A 34 39.42 13.00 1.24
N SER A 35 39.21 11.71 1.00
CA SER A 35 38.10 10.96 1.59
C SER A 35 38.30 10.84 3.10
N ALA A 36 37.91 11.89 3.83
CA ALA A 36 37.77 11.90 5.27
C ALA A 36 36.71 10.86 5.65
N LYS A 37 37.17 9.62 5.88
CA LYS A 37 36.35 8.48 6.26
C LYS A 37 35.73 8.78 7.63
N ALA A 38 34.52 9.34 7.60
CA ALA A 38 33.74 9.60 8.80
C ALA A 38 33.65 8.32 9.63
N ALA A 39 34.11 8.38 10.88
CA ALA A 39 33.97 7.27 11.80
C ALA A 39 32.46 7.07 12.08
N PRO A 40 31.97 5.81 12.11
CA PRO A 40 30.57 5.56 12.43
C PRO A 40 30.29 6.02 13.86
N ALA A 41 29.22 6.79 14.05
CA ALA A 41 28.80 7.25 15.37
C ALA A 41 28.40 6.06 16.27
N PRO A 42 28.95 5.94 17.49
CA PRO A 42 28.54 4.89 18.42
C PRO A 42 27.09 5.11 18.85
N GLY A 43 26.18 4.23 18.43
CA GLY A 43 24.75 4.34 18.76
C GLY A 43 23.78 3.85 17.68
N ALA A 44 24.25 3.69 16.43
CA ALA A 44 23.47 2.98 15.42
C ALA A 44 23.32 1.51 15.84
N LYS A 45 22.13 1.13 16.34
CA LYS A 45 21.75 -0.28 16.50
C LYS A 45 21.94 -0.99 15.16
N GLU A 46 22.63 -2.11 15.15
CA GLU A 46 22.65 -3.01 13.99
C GLU A 46 21.22 -3.49 13.72
N ALA A 47 20.57 -2.83 12.75
CA ALA A 47 19.19 -3.12 12.42
C ALA A 47 19.12 -4.53 11.80
N SER A 48 18.45 -5.43 12.48
CA SER A 48 18.36 -6.83 12.05
C SER A 48 17.47 -6.99 10.80
N PRO A 49 17.71 -7.99 9.94
CA PRO A 49 16.85 -8.28 8.80
C PRO A 49 15.39 -8.51 9.21
N ILE A 50 14.46 -7.95 8.44
CA ILE A 50 13.03 -7.91 8.78
C ILE A 50 12.34 -9.10 8.11
N LYS A 51 12.15 -10.19 8.86
CA LYS A 51 11.48 -11.42 8.38
C LYS A 51 9.97 -11.40 8.68
N GLY A 52 9.17 -11.95 7.76
CA GLY A 52 7.75 -12.20 8.00
C GLY A 52 6.99 -12.66 6.76
N LYS A 53 5.67 -12.80 6.89
CA LYS A 53 4.75 -13.16 5.81
C LYS A 53 4.10 -11.93 5.19
N VAL A 54 4.18 -11.81 3.86
CA VAL A 54 3.56 -10.72 3.09
C VAL A 54 2.04 -10.86 3.14
N LEU A 55 1.35 -9.88 3.73
CA LEU A 55 -0.11 -9.80 3.81
C LEU A 55 -0.71 -9.00 2.64
N GLN A 56 -0.01 -7.97 2.18
CA GLN A 56 -0.50 -7.03 1.16
C GLN A 56 0.68 -6.39 0.44
N THR A 57 0.54 -6.13 -0.86
CA THR A 57 1.48 -5.34 -1.66
C THR A 57 0.75 -4.25 -2.42
N LEU A 58 1.38 -3.08 -2.57
CA LEU A 58 0.91 -1.95 -3.37
C LEU A 58 2.10 -1.41 -4.17
N GLU A 59 1.91 -1.09 -5.44
CA GLU A 59 2.97 -0.56 -6.32
C GLU A 59 2.61 0.85 -6.76
N SER A 60 3.47 1.83 -6.48
CA SER A 60 3.26 3.25 -6.83
C SER A 60 4.54 4.07 -6.69
N GLY A 61 4.75 5.06 -7.55
CA GLY A 61 5.83 6.05 -7.42
C GLY A 61 7.26 5.49 -7.46
N GLY A 62 7.47 4.33 -8.09
CA GLY A 62 8.78 3.65 -8.12
C GLY A 62 9.08 2.77 -6.90
N TYR A 63 8.10 2.56 -6.01
CA TYR A 63 8.23 1.71 -4.82
C TYR A 63 7.17 0.60 -4.79
N THR A 64 7.57 -0.55 -4.26
CA THR A 64 6.64 -1.57 -3.75
C THR A 64 6.49 -1.39 -2.25
N TYR A 65 5.28 -1.13 -1.81
CA TYR A 65 4.90 -1.04 -0.41
C TYR A 65 4.41 -2.42 0.05
N VAL A 66 4.97 -2.93 1.14
CA VAL A 66 4.76 -4.31 1.61
C VAL A 66 4.25 -4.29 3.04
N LEU A 67 3.05 -4.81 3.27
CA LEU A 67 2.57 -5.12 4.62
C LEU A 67 3.08 -6.50 5.01
N LEU A 68 3.94 -6.56 6.02
CA LEU A 68 4.57 -7.78 6.50
C LEU A 68 4.04 -8.13 7.89
N LYS A 69 3.59 -9.37 8.10
CA LYS A 69 3.33 -9.93 9.43
C LYS A 69 4.59 -10.65 9.92
N LYS A 70 5.24 -10.11 10.95
CA LYS A 70 6.37 -10.71 11.66
C LYS A 70 5.94 -12.00 12.39
N GLU A 71 6.91 -12.77 12.86
CA GLU A 71 6.68 -14.03 13.58
C GLU A 71 6.00 -13.83 14.95
N ASP A 72 6.25 -12.70 15.61
CA ASP A 72 5.55 -12.24 16.82
C ASP A 72 4.10 -11.76 16.56
N GLY A 73 3.66 -11.78 15.30
CA GLY A 73 2.35 -11.36 14.87
C GLY A 73 2.20 -9.87 14.55
N GLN A 74 3.18 -9.02 14.85
CA GLN A 74 3.14 -7.59 14.53
C GLN A 74 3.04 -7.38 13.02
N LYS A 75 2.23 -6.40 12.60
CA LYS A 75 2.22 -5.90 11.22
C LYS A 75 3.19 -4.73 11.09
N VAL A 76 3.97 -4.68 10.01
CA VAL A 76 4.86 -3.56 9.68
C VAL A 76 4.76 -3.25 8.18
N TRP A 77 4.72 -1.97 7.83
CA TRP A 77 4.87 -1.55 6.43
C TRP A 77 6.35 -1.37 6.10
N LEU A 78 6.75 -1.84 4.93
CA LEU A 78 8.03 -1.52 4.30
C LEU A 78 7.78 -0.81 2.97
N ALA A 79 8.66 0.11 2.60
CA ALA A 79 8.81 0.58 1.22
C ALA A 79 10.14 0.06 0.68
N VAL A 80 10.11 -0.57 -0.49
CA VAL A 80 11.31 -1.07 -1.19
C VAL A 80 11.30 -0.57 -2.64
N PRO A 81 12.46 -0.45 -3.31
CA PRO A 81 12.51 -0.16 -4.75
C PRO A 81 11.62 -1.13 -5.55
N GLN A 82 10.93 -0.64 -6.58
CA GLN A 82 9.88 -1.39 -7.30
C GLN A 82 10.31 -2.82 -7.67
N THR A 83 9.77 -3.78 -6.92
CA THR A 83 10.10 -5.20 -6.98
C THR A 83 8.81 -6.01 -6.92
N GLN A 84 8.66 -6.98 -7.83
CA GLN A 84 7.47 -7.83 -7.87
C GLN A 84 7.47 -8.82 -6.69
N ILE A 85 6.53 -8.63 -5.77
CA ILE A 85 6.41 -9.42 -4.51
C ILE A 85 4.99 -9.99 -4.42
N MET A 86 4.87 -11.29 -4.13
CA MET A 86 3.57 -11.97 -4.10
C MET A 86 3.00 -12.03 -2.68
N VAL A 87 1.74 -11.64 -2.52
CA VAL A 87 0.98 -11.80 -1.27
C VAL A 87 0.93 -13.28 -0.86
N GLY A 88 1.25 -13.54 0.41
CA GLY A 88 1.30 -14.86 1.02
C GLY A 88 2.70 -15.48 1.13
N GLN A 89 3.73 -14.91 0.48
CA GLN A 89 5.12 -15.37 0.61
C GLN A 89 5.69 -15.05 2.00
N GLU A 90 6.54 -15.92 2.52
CA GLU A 90 7.45 -15.60 3.62
C GLU A 90 8.75 -15.05 3.04
N MET A 91 9.18 -13.89 3.54
CA MET A 91 10.25 -13.06 2.97
C MET A 91 11.11 -12.48 4.09
N THR A 92 12.40 -12.33 3.84
CA THR A 92 13.32 -11.57 4.69
C THR A 92 13.74 -10.32 3.93
N PHE A 93 13.56 -9.15 4.53
CA PHE A 93 14.00 -7.86 3.98
C PHE A 93 15.27 -7.39 4.68
N ARG A 94 16.06 -6.61 3.94
CA ARG A 94 17.19 -5.87 4.52
C ARG A 94 16.66 -4.89 5.57
N PRO A 95 17.47 -4.51 6.58
CA PRO A 95 17.14 -3.37 7.42
C PRO A 95 16.88 -2.10 6.60
N GLY A 96 16.30 -1.10 7.27
CA GLY A 96 15.92 0.14 6.62
C GLY A 96 15.67 1.27 7.61
N MET A 97 15.54 2.49 7.08
CA MET A 97 15.22 3.67 7.89
C MET A 97 13.74 3.68 8.24
N GLU A 98 13.43 3.77 9.52
CA GLU A 98 12.05 3.89 10.00
C GLU A 98 11.57 5.35 9.91
N MET A 99 10.40 5.54 9.30
CA MET A 99 9.73 6.84 9.15
C MET A 99 8.33 6.76 9.78
N ALA A 100 8.02 7.72 10.64
CA ALA A 100 6.67 7.89 11.19
C ALA A 100 5.88 8.94 10.39
N GLY A 101 4.56 8.78 10.30
CA GLY A 101 3.65 9.73 9.64
C GLY A 101 3.92 9.98 8.14
N PHE A 102 4.53 9.03 7.43
CA PHE A 102 4.94 9.22 6.03
C PHE A 102 3.74 9.29 5.08
N GLU A 103 3.57 10.39 4.34
CA GLU A 103 2.55 10.55 3.31
C GLU A 103 3.08 10.10 1.93
N SER A 104 2.54 9.00 1.41
CA SER A 104 2.71 8.62 0.01
C SER A 104 1.71 9.38 -0.87
N LYS A 105 2.15 10.50 -1.44
CA LYS A 105 1.36 11.31 -2.40
C LYS A 105 0.83 10.51 -3.58
N SER A 106 1.57 9.50 -4.04
CA SER A 106 1.22 8.65 -5.19
C SER A 106 0.30 7.47 -4.84
N LEU A 107 0.17 7.11 -3.56
CA LEU A 107 -0.91 6.23 -3.06
C LEU A 107 -2.09 7.03 -2.49
N LYS A 108 -1.93 8.35 -2.28
CA LYS A 108 -2.82 9.21 -1.49
C LYS A 108 -3.09 8.64 -0.09
N ARG A 109 -2.02 8.14 0.56
CA ARG A 109 -2.08 7.42 1.83
C ARG A 109 -0.95 7.83 2.77
N THR A 110 -1.31 8.16 4.01
CA THR A 110 -0.37 8.28 5.13
C THR A 110 -0.14 6.91 5.80
N PHE A 111 1.07 6.68 6.28
CA PHE A 111 1.48 5.53 7.05
C PHE A 111 1.98 6.00 8.42
N ASP A 112 1.36 5.53 9.50
CA ASP A 112 1.75 5.90 10.87
C ASP A 112 3.22 5.54 11.15
N LYS A 113 3.66 4.42 10.56
CA LYS A 113 5.02 3.89 10.61
C LYS A 113 5.31 3.02 9.37
N ILE A 114 6.42 3.32 8.69
CA ILE A 114 6.92 2.57 7.51
C ILE A 114 8.44 2.47 7.56
N ILE A 115 9.02 1.40 7.00
CA ILE A 115 10.48 1.20 6.94
C ILE A 115 10.95 1.23 5.48
N PHE A 116 11.81 2.19 5.14
CA PHE A 116 12.47 2.27 3.84
C PHE A 116 13.67 1.34 3.78
N SER A 117 13.50 0.19 3.12
CA SER A 117 14.48 -0.90 3.03
C SER A 117 15.04 -1.01 1.62
N GLU A 118 16.31 -1.41 1.50
CA GLU A 118 16.98 -1.69 0.21
C GLU A 118 16.29 -2.80 -0.61
N GLY A 119 15.47 -3.65 0.03
CA GLY A 119 14.75 -4.73 -0.65
C GLY A 119 14.83 -6.08 0.09
N PRO A 120 14.32 -7.15 -0.54
CA PRO A 120 14.49 -8.50 -0.02
C PRO A 120 15.97 -8.91 0.06
N VAL A 121 16.33 -9.69 1.08
CA VAL A 121 17.60 -10.42 1.14
C VAL A 121 17.52 -11.60 0.17
N THR A 122 17.78 -11.33 -1.11
CA THR A 122 18.06 -12.41 -2.06
C THR A 122 19.38 -13.09 -1.67
N PRO A 123 19.44 -14.44 -1.60
CA PRO A 123 20.73 -15.12 -1.56
C PRO A 123 21.50 -14.74 -2.82
N ALA A 124 22.77 -14.35 -2.67
CA ALA A 124 23.48 -13.57 -3.66
C ALA A 124 23.56 -14.26 -5.04
N LYS A 125 22.80 -13.73 -6.01
CA LYS A 125 22.99 -14.00 -7.43
C LYS A 125 23.42 -12.70 -8.10
N GLY A 126 24.68 -12.66 -8.52
CA GLY A 126 25.31 -11.43 -9.01
C GLY A 126 24.67 -10.87 -10.29
N SER A 127 24.96 -9.59 -10.53
CA SER A 127 24.64 -8.88 -11.77
C SER A 127 25.24 -9.61 -12.99
N GLY A 128 24.41 -10.13 -13.88
CA GLY A 128 24.90 -10.82 -15.08
C GLY A 128 23.84 -11.42 -16.00
N LYS A 129 23.53 -10.68 -17.07
CA LYS A 129 22.87 -11.09 -18.33
C LYS A 129 21.44 -11.68 -18.28
N GLU A 130 20.74 -11.43 -19.38
CA GLU A 130 19.50 -12.11 -19.74
C GLU A 130 19.76 -13.57 -20.12
N SER A 131 18.79 -14.44 -19.86
CA SER A 131 18.51 -15.58 -20.72
C SER A 131 17.00 -15.79 -20.82
N LYS A 132 16.53 -16.14 -22.02
CA LYS A 132 15.15 -16.55 -22.26
C LYS A 132 14.93 -17.99 -21.78
N GLU A 133 13.65 -18.40 -21.82
CA GLU A 133 13.23 -19.79 -21.99
C GLU A 133 13.41 -20.74 -20.79
N ASN A 134 12.35 -20.82 -19.97
CA ASN A 134 11.51 -22.02 -19.79
C ASN A 134 10.79 -21.96 -18.42
N ARG A 135 9.75 -21.11 -18.31
CA ARG A 135 8.94 -21.02 -17.10
C ARG A 135 7.92 -22.17 -17.03
N LYS A 136 8.40 -23.38 -16.74
CA LYS A 136 7.53 -24.50 -16.34
C LYS A 136 6.93 -24.19 -14.97
N SER A 137 5.73 -23.60 -14.98
CA SER A 137 5.05 -23.05 -13.79
C SER A 137 4.91 -24.10 -12.68
N PRO A 138 5.45 -23.87 -11.47
CA PRO A 138 5.17 -24.72 -10.31
C PRO A 138 3.68 -24.67 -9.97
N GLY A 139 3.00 -25.81 -10.09
CA GLY A 139 1.54 -25.88 -9.96
C GLY A 139 1.02 -25.43 -8.60
N SER A 140 -0.24 -24.97 -8.57
CA SER A 140 -0.92 -24.35 -7.42
C SER A 140 -1.27 -25.33 -6.29
N LYS A 141 -0.24 -25.91 -5.64
CA LYS A 141 -0.35 -26.73 -4.41
C LYS A 141 0.71 -26.30 -3.39
N GLY A 142 0.50 -25.14 -2.75
CA GLY A 142 1.45 -24.60 -1.76
C GLY A 142 0.90 -23.53 -0.80
N ALA A 143 -0.36 -23.14 -0.91
CA ALA A 143 -0.98 -22.13 -0.04
C ALA A 143 -1.82 -22.77 1.07
N SER A 144 -1.21 -23.61 1.91
CA SER A 144 -1.85 -24.06 3.14
C SER A 144 -1.91 -22.88 4.13
N ALA A 145 -3.08 -22.25 4.25
CA ALA A 145 -3.31 -21.23 5.23
C ALA A 145 -3.32 -21.88 6.63
N LYS A 146 -2.22 -21.74 7.39
CA LYS A 146 -2.18 -22.16 8.79
C LYS A 146 -3.27 -21.44 9.58
N ALA A 147 -4.19 -22.23 10.13
CA ALA A 147 -5.20 -21.91 11.15
C ALA A 147 -5.93 -20.57 11.01
N ASP A 148 -7.21 -20.63 10.63
CA ASP A 148 -8.11 -19.49 10.68
C ASP A 148 -8.18 -18.90 12.10
N GLU A 149 -7.68 -17.68 12.27
CA GLU A 149 -8.10 -16.81 13.37
C GLU A 149 -9.63 -16.67 13.27
N LYS A 150 -10.38 -17.11 14.29
CA LYS A 150 -11.85 -17.22 14.22
C LYS A 150 -12.50 -15.84 14.01
N ILE A 151 -12.70 -15.46 12.76
CA ILE A 151 -13.34 -14.20 12.38
C ILE A 151 -14.78 -14.21 12.91
N VAL A 152 -15.11 -13.23 13.73
CA VAL A 152 -16.46 -12.91 14.18
C VAL A 152 -16.60 -11.40 14.08
N VAL A 153 -17.35 -10.91 13.09
CA VAL A 153 -17.58 -9.48 12.87
C VAL A 153 -19.07 -9.22 12.81
N GLU A 154 -19.54 -8.32 13.65
CA GLU A 154 -20.97 -8.02 13.74
C GLU A 154 -21.56 -7.40 12.47
N LYS A 155 -22.88 -7.54 12.34
CA LYS A 155 -23.67 -7.02 11.22
C LYS A 155 -23.41 -5.52 11.02
N ALA A 156 -23.33 -5.06 9.77
CA ALA A 156 -23.37 -3.62 9.48
C ALA A 156 -24.65 -2.98 10.08
N ALA A 157 -24.50 -1.77 10.59
CA ALA A 157 -25.60 -0.96 11.12
C ALA A 157 -26.60 -0.56 10.02
N GLY A 158 -27.79 -0.12 10.45
CA GLY A 158 -28.86 0.31 9.55
C GLY A 158 -29.70 -0.83 8.96
N ALA A 159 -30.76 -0.43 8.23
CA ALA A 159 -31.69 -1.35 7.57
C ALA A 159 -31.02 -2.14 6.45
N ASP A 160 -30.27 -1.46 5.57
CA ASP A 160 -29.54 -2.05 4.44
C ASP A 160 -28.21 -2.73 4.83
N GLY A 161 -27.93 -2.85 6.13
CA GLY A 161 -26.84 -3.68 6.63
C GLY A 161 -27.14 -5.18 6.49
N TYR A 162 -26.14 -6.00 6.16
CA TYR A 162 -26.26 -7.46 6.10
C TYR A 162 -25.00 -8.18 6.62
N ARG A 163 -25.16 -9.43 7.08
CA ARG A 163 -24.07 -10.42 7.23
C ARG A 163 -23.80 -11.08 5.86
N ILE A 164 -22.56 -11.48 5.59
CA ILE A 164 -22.13 -12.00 4.29
C ILE A 164 -22.94 -13.24 3.87
N ALA A 165 -23.15 -14.21 4.77
CA ALA A 165 -23.94 -15.39 4.45
C ALA A 165 -25.40 -15.05 4.10
N ASP A 166 -25.96 -13.98 4.64
CA ASP A 166 -27.31 -13.51 4.31
C ASP A 166 -27.36 -12.78 2.96
N VAL A 167 -26.31 -12.04 2.60
CA VAL A 167 -26.15 -11.51 1.23
C VAL A 167 -26.17 -12.65 0.20
N TYR A 168 -25.48 -13.76 0.48
CA TYR A 168 -25.50 -14.94 -0.39
C TYR A 168 -26.87 -15.64 -0.44
N LYS A 169 -27.62 -15.72 0.66
CA LYS A 169 -29.01 -16.25 0.68
C LYS A 169 -29.96 -15.33 -0.09
N LEU A 170 -29.83 -14.02 0.07
CA LEU A 170 -30.76 -12.99 -0.41
C LEU A 170 -30.36 -12.40 -1.77
N LYS A 171 -29.31 -12.91 -2.44
CA LYS A 171 -28.74 -12.33 -3.66
C LYS A 171 -29.76 -11.98 -4.76
N GLY A 172 -30.84 -12.75 -4.90
CA GLY A 172 -31.92 -12.46 -5.86
C GLY A 172 -32.81 -11.27 -5.48
N LYS A 173 -32.94 -10.96 -4.18
CA LYS A 173 -33.67 -9.79 -3.65
C LYS A 173 -32.80 -8.54 -3.49
N LEU A 174 -31.48 -8.69 -3.51
CA LEU A 174 -30.48 -7.64 -3.31
C LEU A 174 -29.75 -7.21 -4.60
N ASP A 175 -29.95 -7.91 -5.71
CA ASP A 175 -29.37 -7.53 -7.01
C ASP A 175 -29.72 -6.08 -7.38
N LYS A 176 -28.69 -5.32 -7.78
CA LYS A 176 -28.70 -3.90 -8.15
C LYS A 176 -29.09 -2.92 -7.02
N LYS A 177 -29.14 -3.36 -5.75
CA LYS A 177 -29.40 -2.49 -4.60
C LYS A 177 -28.11 -2.00 -3.94
N LYS A 178 -28.11 -0.78 -3.39
CA LYS A 178 -27.06 -0.30 -2.47
C LYS A 178 -27.28 -1.02 -1.13
N ILE A 179 -26.24 -1.68 -0.61
CA ILE A 179 -26.26 -2.34 0.71
C ILE A 179 -24.96 -2.07 1.46
N SER A 180 -24.98 -2.26 2.78
CA SER A 180 -23.81 -2.17 3.66
C SER A 180 -23.42 -3.55 4.20
N VAL A 181 -22.13 -3.86 4.20
CA VAL A 181 -21.58 -5.12 4.74
C VAL A 181 -20.34 -4.80 5.56
N ARG A 182 -20.32 -5.26 6.82
CA ARG A 182 -19.19 -5.12 7.73
C ARG A 182 -18.40 -6.42 7.75
N GLY A 183 -17.08 -6.34 7.68
CA GLY A 183 -16.24 -7.54 7.60
C GLY A 183 -14.75 -7.24 7.76
N LYS A 184 -14.00 -8.27 8.14
CA LYS A 184 -12.53 -8.23 8.21
C LYS A 184 -11.95 -8.41 6.81
N VAL A 185 -11.03 -7.54 6.42
CA VAL A 185 -10.32 -7.62 5.14
C VAL A 185 -9.33 -8.79 5.19
N ILE A 186 -9.54 -9.84 4.40
CA ILE A 186 -8.63 -11.00 4.37
C ILE A 186 -7.60 -10.94 3.23
N LYS A 187 -7.88 -10.18 2.17
CA LYS A 187 -7.01 -9.98 1.00
C LYS A 187 -7.43 -8.71 0.26
N VAL A 188 -6.45 -7.99 -0.28
CA VAL A 188 -6.66 -6.92 -1.26
C VAL A 188 -5.82 -7.23 -2.50
N SER A 189 -6.38 -7.04 -3.70
CA SER A 189 -5.68 -7.12 -4.98
C SER A 189 -5.92 -5.81 -5.73
N SER A 190 -4.94 -4.90 -5.70
CA SER A 190 -5.08 -3.53 -6.19
C SER A 190 -4.85 -3.41 -7.70
N ASN A 191 -5.31 -2.31 -8.31
CA ASN A 191 -5.05 -1.92 -9.70
C ASN A 191 -5.49 -2.91 -10.81
N ILE A 192 -6.33 -3.91 -10.52
CA ILE A 192 -6.83 -4.87 -11.52
C ILE A 192 -8.09 -4.30 -12.18
N MET A 193 -8.06 -4.05 -13.49
CA MET A 193 -9.14 -3.39 -14.25
C MET A 193 -9.49 -1.98 -13.71
N SER A 194 -8.48 -1.20 -13.33
CA SER A 194 -8.63 0.18 -12.80
C SER A 194 -9.50 0.29 -11.53
N LYS A 195 -9.47 -0.77 -10.71
CA LYS A 195 -10.14 -0.86 -9.40
C LYS A 195 -9.41 -1.83 -8.47
N ASN A 196 -9.71 -1.74 -7.18
CA ASN A 196 -9.15 -2.61 -6.15
C ASN A 196 -10.18 -3.68 -5.76
N TRP A 197 -9.72 -4.92 -5.62
CA TRP A 197 -10.56 -6.08 -5.30
C TRP A 197 -10.29 -6.52 -3.86
N ILE A 198 -11.27 -6.29 -3.00
CA ILE A 198 -11.21 -6.49 -1.56
C ILE A 198 -12.02 -7.74 -1.22
N HIS A 199 -11.42 -8.64 -0.45
CA HIS A 199 -12.08 -9.83 0.08
C HIS A 199 -12.44 -9.60 1.56
N LEU A 200 -13.72 -9.65 1.88
CA LEU A 200 -14.24 -9.50 3.24
C LEU A 200 -14.76 -10.85 3.78
N GLN A 201 -14.54 -11.09 5.07
CA GLN A 201 -15.19 -12.18 5.83
C GLN A 201 -15.73 -11.66 7.17
N ASP A 202 -16.85 -12.20 7.64
CA ASP A 202 -17.52 -11.79 8.89
C ASP A 202 -17.78 -12.95 9.88
N GLY A 203 -17.42 -14.18 9.49
CA GLY A 203 -17.67 -15.40 10.26
C GLY A 203 -19.04 -16.05 10.04
N SER A 204 -19.96 -15.45 9.28
CA SER A 204 -21.34 -15.94 9.15
C SER A 204 -21.52 -17.11 8.17
N GLY A 205 -20.58 -17.29 7.24
CA GLY A 205 -20.64 -18.31 6.18
C GLY A 205 -19.57 -19.39 6.33
N THR A 206 -19.56 -20.37 5.41
CA THR A 206 -18.55 -21.44 5.39
C THR A 206 -17.91 -21.61 4.02
N SER A 207 -16.60 -21.91 4.01
CA SER A 207 -15.84 -22.19 2.79
C SER A 207 -16.47 -23.32 1.96
N LYS A 208 -16.97 -24.38 2.62
CA LYS A 208 -17.71 -25.49 1.98
C LYS A 208 -18.96 -25.07 1.20
N LYS A 209 -19.55 -23.91 1.51
CA LYS A 209 -20.73 -23.35 0.83
C LYS A 209 -20.40 -22.16 -0.08
N GLY A 210 -19.13 -21.77 -0.19
CA GLY A 210 -18.67 -20.61 -0.97
C GLY A 210 -19.23 -19.26 -0.50
N ASN A 211 -19.77 -19.19 0.72
CA ASN A 211 -20.54 -18.03 1.22
C ASN A 211 -19.93 -17.34 2.46
N ASN A 212 -18.67 -17.66 2.80
CA ASN A 212 -17.90 -17.00 3.87
C ASN A 212 -17.20 -15.72 3.42
N ASN A 213 -17.01 -15.53 2.11
CA ASN A 213 -16.21 -14.46 1.53
C ASN A 213 -17.07 -13.60 0.58
N LEU A 214 -17.27 -12.32 0.89
CA LEU A 214 -17.77 -11.36 -0.10
C LEU A 214 -16.60 -10.74 -0.87
N VAL A 215 -16.71 -10.65 -2.20
CA VAL A 215 -15.81 -9.84 -3.02
C VAL A 215 -16.44 -8.46 -3.22
N VAL A 216 -15.64 -7.43 -2.98
CA VAL A 216 -16.01 -6.02 -3.05
C VAL A 216 -15.02 -5.32 -3.98
N THR A 217 -15.50 -4.43 -4.86
CA THR A 217 -14.61 -3.55 -5.63
C THR A 217 -14.77 -2.09 -5.23
N SER A 218 -13.64 -1.41 -5.06
CA SER A 218 -13.56 -0.01 -4.60
C SER A 218 -12.40 0.72 -5.28
N GLN A 219 -12.37 2.05 -5.15
CA GLN A 219 -11.18 2.86 -5.38
C GLN A 219 -10.30 3.00 -4.12
N SER A 220 -10.86 2.75 -2.93
CA SER A 220 -10.11 2.70 -1.67
C SER A 220 -9.23 1.45 -1.57
N VAL A 221 -8.20 1.51 -0.73
CA VAL A 221 -7.27 0.41 -0.41
C VAL A 221 -7.19 0.27 1.12
N PRO A 222 -8.08 -0.51 1.76
CA PRO A 222 -7.98 -0.82 3.18
C PRO A 222 -6.81 -1.78 3.45
N VAL A 223 -6.41 -1.94 4.70
CA VAL A 223 -5.29 -2.81 5.10
C VAL A 223 -5.77 -4.22 5.40
N VAL A 224 -4.99 -5.23 4.99
CA VAL A 224 -5.30 -6.63 5.31
C VAL A 224 -5.30 -6.86 6.82
N GLY A 225 -6.44 -7.35 7.31
CA GLY A 225 -6.75 -7.66 8.69
C GLY A 225 -7.36 -6.50 9.50
N GLU A 226 -7.68 -5.36 8.89
CA GLU A 226 -8.63 -4.37 9.46
C GLU A 226 -10.07 -4.88 9.38
N VAL A 227 -10.96 -4.34 10.21
CA VAL A 227 -12.42 -4.44 10.02
C VAL A 227 -12.88 -3.17 9.30
N VAL A 228 -13.75 -3.35 8.32
CA VAL A 228 -14.30 -2.24 7.52
C VAL A 228 -15.81 -2.42 7.33
N THR A 229 -16.53 -1.31 7.21
CA THR A 229 -17.87 -1.29 6.61
C THR A 229 -17.75 -0.86 5.15
N ALA A 230 -18.17 -1.76 4.26
CA ALA A 230 -18.22 -1.55 2.82
C ALA A 230 -19.67 -1.30 2.38
N THR A 231 -19.91 -0.19 1.70
CA THR A 231 -21.25 0.21 1.23
C THR A 231 -21.24 0.45 -0.26
N GLY A 232 -21.98 -0.35 -1.04
CA GLY A 232 -21.92 -0.33 -2.49
C GLY A 232 -23.08 -1.08 -3.16
N ILE A 233 -23.09 -1.12 -4.49
CA ILE A 233 -24.15 -1.80 -5.24
C ILE A 233 -23.85 -3.29 -5.32
N LEU A 234 -24.75 -4.14 -4.84
CA LEU A 234 -24.63 -5.59 -5.01
C LEU A 234 -25.07 -6.00 -6.42
N TYR A 235 -24.34 -6.93 -7.04
CA TYR A 235 -24.74 -7.62 -8.26
C TYR A 235 -24.69 -9.14 -8.04
N LYS A 236 -25.71 -9.84 -8.54
CA LYS A 236 -25.67 -11.30 -8.67
C LYS A 236 -25.08 -11.69 -10.04
N ASP A 237 -24.48 -12.87 -10.11
CA ASP A 237 -24.11 -13.57 -11.34
C ASP A 237 -23.33 -12.68 -12.36
N LYS A 238 -22.45 -11.80 -11.86
CA LYS A 238 -21.74 -10.77 -12.62
C LYS A 238 -20.52 -11.34 -13.33
N ASP A 239 -20.41 -11.04 -14.63
CA ASP A 239 -19.27 -11.37 -15.48
C ASP A 239 -18.52 -10.09 -15.86
N PHE A 240 -17.19 -10.13 -15.83
CA PHE A 240 -16.29 -9.06 -16.31
C PHE A 240 -15.46 -9.49 -17.53
N GLY A 241 -15.71 -10.68 -18.09
CA GLY A 241 -14.87 -11.30 -19.11
C GLY A 241 -13.62 -11.96 -18.53
N GLY A 242 -12.81 -12.61 -19.37
CA GLY A 242 -11.49 -13.15 -18.99
C GLY A 242 -11.48 -14.19 -17.86
N GLY A 243 -12.62 -14.78 -17.50
CA GLY A 243 -12.78 -15.70 -16.36
C GLY A 243 -13.18 -15.03 -15.04
N TYR A 244 -13.28 -13.70 -14.98
CA TYR A 244 -13.68 -12.94 -13.80
C TYR A 244 -15.21 -12.98 -13.59
N LYS A 245 -15.72 -14.14 -13.15
CA LYS A 245 -17.16 -14.38 -12.90
C LYS A 245 -17.47 -14.52 -11.41
N TYR A 246 -18.51 -13.85 -10.94
CA TYR A 246 -18.88 -13.77 -9.52
C TYR A 246 -20.39 -13.97 -9.33
N GLY A 247 -20.78 -15.07 -8.68
CA GLY A 247 -22.18 -15.35 -8.36
C GLY A 247 -22.82 -14.30 -7.42
N VAL A 248 -21.99 -13.57 -6.66
CA VAL A 248 -22.31 -12.39 -5.85
C VAL A 248 -21.06 -11.51 -5.82
N ILE A 249 -21.20 -10.20 -6.04
CA ILE A 249 -20.14 -9.20 -5.87
C ILE A 249 -20.75 -7.85 -5.46
N MET A 250 -20.03 -7.04 -4.68
CA MET A 250 -20.35 -5.63 -4.46
C MET A 250 -19.45 -4.75 -5.34
N GLU A 251 -20.00 -3.77 -6.03
CA GLU A 251 -19.24 -2.83 -6.87
C GLU A 251 -19.33 -1.37 -6.42
N LYS A 252 -18.26 -0.62 -6.73
CA LYS A 252 -18.08 0.80 -6.43
C LYS A 252 -18.33 1.12 -4.95
N ALA A 253 -17.84 0.27 -4.06
CA ALA A 253 -18.08 0.40 -2.63
C ALA A 253 -17.29 1.56 -2.02
N GLU A 254 -17.98 2.40 -1.28
CA GLU A 254 -17.40 3.27 -0.26
C GLU A 254 -16.89 2.38 0.89
N ILE A 255 -15.66 2.58 1.36
CA ILE A 255 -15.05 1.79 2.44
C ILE A 255 -14.75 2.70 3.61
N VAL A 256 -15.33 2.41 4.77
CA VAL A 256 -15.03 3.05 6.07
C VAL A 256 -14.26 2.05 6.92
N VAL A 257 -13.13 2.47 7.48
CA VAL A 257 -12.34 1.67 8.44
C VAL A 257 -12.88 1.91 9.85
N GLU A 258 -12.84 0.86 10.68
CA GLU A 258 -13.40 0.84 12.04
C GLU A 258 -12.38 0.40 13.11
#